data_AF-A0A1T5AL54-F1
#
_entry.id   AF-A0A1T5AL54-F1
#
_cell.length_a   1.000
_cell.length_b   1.000
_cell.length_c   1.000
_cell.angle_alpha   90.00
_cell.angle_beta   90.00
_cell.angle_gamma   90.00
#
_symmetry.space_group_name_H-M   'P 1'
#
loop_
_entity.id
_entity.type
_entity.pdbx_description
1 polymer ?
#
loop_
_entity_poly.entity_id
_entity_poly.type
_entity_poly.pdbx_seq_one_letter_code
_entity_poly.pdbx_strand_id
1 'polypeptide(L)'
;MTKEQINDLQECALMAEIGEDKDCSTCSCNGCIAENQSNLTANEYQKAALRTANSENLEDLLLNGVLGLCGESGEVSDHIKKWKFQGHGLDKEKLLNELGDVCWYIAVLAKALETDLETVMNLNIKKLKNRYPNGFESERSINRED
;
A
#
# COMPACT_ATOMS: atom_id res chain seq x y z
N MET A 1 0.44 -16.14 -22.78
CA MET A 1 -0.46 -15.34 -23.64
C MET A 1 0.30 -14.95 -24.89
N THR A 2 -0.35 -14.95 -26.06
CA THR A 2 0.28 -14.55 -27.33
C THR A 2 0.47 -13.03 -27.36
N LYS A 3 1.32 -12.51 -28.26
CA LYS A 3 1.51 -11.06 -28.45
C LYS A 3 0.19 -10.36 -28.81
N GLU A 4 -0.64 -11.03 -29.58
CA GLU A 4 -1.96 -10.57 -30.00
C GLU A 4 -2.92 -10.44 -28.81
N GLN A 5 -2.93 -11.43 -27.90
CA GLN A 5 -3.70 -11.40 -26.66
C GLN A 5 -3.28 -10.27 -25.71
N ILE A 6 -1.98 -9.94 -25.67
CA ILE A 6 -1.47 -8.85 -24.82
C ILE A 6 -1.89 -7.49 -25.37
N ASN A 7 -1.78 -7.29 -26.69
CA ASN A 7 -2.21 -6.05 -27.34
C ASN A 7 -3.71 -5.80 -27.15
N ASP A 8 -4.52 -6.85 -27.31
CA ASP A 8 -5.97 -6.75 -27.13
C ASP A 8 -6.36 -6.32 -25.71
N LEU A 9 -5.65 -6.80 -24.69
CA LEU A 9 -5.89 -6.41 -23.30
C LEU A 9 -5.46 -4.97 -22.99
N GLN A 10 -4.34 -4.52 -23.56
CA GLN A 10 -3.89 -3.13 -23.41
C GLN A 10 -4.87 -2.15 -24.04
N GLU A 11 -5.43 -2.52 -25.20
CA GLU A 11 -6.46 -1.71 -25.85
C GLU A 11 -7.76 -1.67 -25.03
N CYS A 12 -8.23 -2.81 -24.51
CA CYS A 12 -9.39 -2.84 -23.59
C CYS A 12 -9.18 -1.97 -22.34
N ALA A 13 -7.99 -2.00 -21.74
CA ALA A 13 -7.68 -1.19 -20.57
C ALA A 13 -7.72 0.31 -20.89
N LEU A 14 -7.17 0.71 -22.04
CA LEU A 14 -7.23 2.11 -22.51
C LEU A 14 -8.67 2.56 -22.79
N MET A 15 -9.49 1.70 -23.38
CA MET A 15 -10.91 1.99 -23.66
C MET A 15 -11.71 2.18 -22.36
N ALA A 16 -11.44 1.36 -21.34
CA ALA A 16 -12.05 1.48 -20.02
C ALA A 16 -11.67 2.81 -19.31
N GLU A 17 -10.45 3.30 -19.49
CA GLU A 17 -10.02 4.61 -18.95
C GLU A 17 -10.78 5.79 -19.57
N ILE A 18 -11.23 5.67 -20.83
CA ILE A 18 -11.98 6.70 -21.54
C ILE A 18 -13.50 6.46 -21.53
N GLY A 19 -13.98 5.42 -20.86
CA GLY A 19 -15.40 5.09 -20.71
C GLY A 19 -16.05 4.51 -21.98
N GLU A 20 -15.26 3.90 -22.85
CA GLU A 20 -15.72 3.21 -24.06
C GLU A 20 -15.60 1.69 -23.90
N ASP A 21 -16.56 0.94 -24.46
CA ASP A 21 -16.53 -0.52 -24.47
C ASP A 21 -15.98 -1.03 -25.82
N LYS A 22 -14.94 -1.87 -25.78
CA LYS A 22 -14.45 -2.57 -26.98
C LYS A 22 -15.43 -3.67 -27.39
N ASP A 23 -15.73 -3.77 -28.68
CA ASP A 23 -16.50 -4.88 -29.23
C ASP A 23 -15.72 -6.20 -29.02
N CYS A 24 -16.21 -7.01 -28.09
CA CYS A 24 -15.57 -8.27 -27.69
C CYS A 24 -15.73 -9.37 -28.76
N SER A 25 -16.56 -9.17 -29.79
CA SER A 25 -16.76 -10.15 -30.86
C SER A 25 -15.54 -10.33 -31.77
N THR A 26 -14.59 -9.39 -31.73
CA THR A 26 -13.36 -9.40 -32.52
C THR A 26 -12.09 -9.61 -31.69
N CYS A 27 -12.20 -9.87 -30.37
CA CYS A 27 -11.04 -10.00 -29.48
C CYS A 27 -10.44 -11.42 -29.52
N SER A 28 -9.10 -11.52 -29.55
CA SER A 28 -8.36 -12.78 -29.38
C SER A 28 -8.12 -13.16 -27.91
N CYS A 29 -8.48 -12.25 -26.99
CA CYS A 29 -8.52 -12.50 -25.56
C CYS A 29 -9.64 -13.52 -25.25
N ASN A 30 -9.33 -14.64 -24.58
CA ASN A 30 -10.27 -15.75 -24.31
C ASN A 30 -11.30 -15.39 -23.20
N GLY A 31 -12.05 -14.31 -23.42
CA GLY A 31 -12.77 -13.58 -22.38
C GLY A 31 -11.84 -12.58 -21.71
N CYS A 32 -12.33 -11.36 -21.49
CA CYS A 32 -11.70 -10.39 -20.62
C CYS A 32 -11.66 -11.00 -19.20
N ILE A 33 -10.66 -11.83 -18.92
CA ILE A 33 -10.06 -11.82 -17.60
C ILE A 33 -9.35 -10.47 -17.55
N ALA A 34 -10.14 -9.40 -17.40
CA ALA A 34 -9.70 -8.34 -16.54
C ALA A 34 -9.41 -9.10 -15.25
N GLU A 35 -8.13 -9.41 -15.00
CA GLU A 35 -7.70 -9.51 -13.63
C GLU A 35 -8.10 -8.17 -13.07
N ASN A 36 -9.29 -8.16 -12.47
CA ASN A 36 -9.86 -7.07 -11.76
C ASN A 36 -8.86 -6.90 -10.63
N GLN A 37 -7.79 -6.13 -10.85
CA GLN A 37 -7.03 -5.55 -9.78
C GLN A 37 -8.03 -4.64 -9.10
N SER A 38 -8.83 -5.24 -8.22
CA SER A 38 -9.74 -4.54 -7.36
C SER A 38 -8.85 -3.62 -6.57
N ASN A 39 -8.85 -2.34 -6.93
CA ASN A 39 -8.17 -1.31 -6.17
C ASN A 39 -8.87 -1.27 -4.81
N LEU A 40 -8.33 -2.04 -3.86
CA LEU A 40 -8.81 -2.08 -2.49
C LEU A 40 -8.67 -0.69 -1.92
N THR A 41 -9.76 -0.14 -1.40
CA THR A 41 -9.70 1.03 -0.54
C THR A 41 -8.87 0.70 0.72
N ALA A 42 -8.33 1.72 1.39
CA ALA A 42 -7.60 1.52 2.64
C ALA A 42 -8.43 0.77 3.70
N ASN A 43 -9.75 1.02 3.73
CA ASN A 43 -10.66 0.38 4.66
C ASN A 43 -11.02 -1.06 4.25
N GLU A 44 -11.06 -1.38 2.95
CA GLU A 44 -11.17 -2.77 2.49
C GLU A 44 -9.89 -3.56 2.76
N TYR A 45 -8.72 -2.93 2.56
CA TYR A 45 -7.44 -3.51 2.96
C TYR A 45 -7.41 -3.79 4.46
N GLN A 46 -7.81 -2.83 5.32
CA GLN A 46 -7.87 -3.03 6.76
C GLN A 46 -8.76 -4.21 7.13
N LYS A 47 -9.96 -4.33 6.52
CA LYS A 47 -10.85 -5.47 6.73
C LYS A 47 -10.19 -6.79 6.33
N ALA A 48 -9.48 -6.83 5.19
CA ALA A 48 -8.77 -8.00 4.74
C ALA A 48 -7.61 -8.39 5.68
N ALA A 49 -6.86 -7.41 6.18
CA ALA A 49 -5.76 -7.61 7.14
C ALA A 49 -6.26 -8.15 8.48
N LEU A 50 -7.35 -7.59 9.02
CA LEU A 50 -7.90 -8.00 10.32
C LEU A 50 -8.44 -9.44 10.32
N ARG A 51 -8.72 -10.04 9.16
CA ARG A 51 -9.07 -11.48 9.07
C ARG A 51 -7.95 -12.40 9.56
N THR A 52 -6.71 -11.94 9.58
CA THR A 52 -5.55 -12.71 10.04
C THR A 52 -5.03 -12.25 11.40
N ALA A 53 -5.71 -11.31 12.05
CA ALA A 53 -5.39 -10.93 13.42
C ALA A 53 -5.74 -12.09 14.37
N ASN A 54 -4.89 -12.30 15.38
CA ASN A 54 -5.00 -13.41 16.32
C ASN A 54 -5.81 -13.07 17.60
N SER A 55 -6.27 -11.83 17.74
CA SER A 55 -7.07 -11.37 18.88
C SER A 55 -8.10 -10.34 18.41
N GLU A 56 -9.22 -10.24 19.12
CA GLU A 56 -10.19 -9.14 19.00
C GLU A 56 -10.08 -8.15 20.16
N ASN A 57 -9.28 -8.47 21.18
CA ASN A 57 -9.05 -7.59 22.32
C ASN A 57 -8.19 -6.38 21.89
N LEU A 58 -8.66 -5.17 22.20
CA LEU A 58 -8.01 -3.93 21.75
C LEU A 58 -6.61 -3.74 22.36
N GLU A 59 -6.39 -4.15 23.61
CA GLU A 59 -5.09 -4.05 24.27
C GLU A 59 -4.08 -5.03 23.65
N ASP A 60 -4.50 -6.26 23.36
CA ASP A 60 -3.67 -7.24 22.66
C ASP A 60 -3.32 -6.75 21.25
N LEU A 61 -4.30 -6.21 20.52
CA LEU A 61 -4.08 -5.64 19.18
C LEU A 61 -3.15 -4.44 19.23
N LEU A 62 -3.25 -3.59 20.25
CA LEU A 62 -2.36 -2.45 20.45
C LEU A 62 -0.93 -2.94 20.68
N LEU A 63 -0.73 -3.87 21.61
CA LEU A 63 0.59 -4.39 21.96
C LEU A 63 1.22 -5.13 20.78
N ASN A 64 0.49 -6.05 20.15
CA ASN A 64 0.95 -6.78 18.96
C ASN A 64 1.24 -5.81 17.80
N GLY A 65 0.35 -4.83 17.60
CA GLY A 65 0.47 -3.78 16.61
C GLY A 65 1.77 -3.00 16.73
N VAL A 66 2.07 -2.48 17.92
CA VAL A 66 3.28 -1.67 18.16
C VAL A 66 4.55 -2.52 18.03
N LEU A 67 4.58 -3.70 18.65
CA LEU A 67 5.76 -4.56 18.64
C LEU A 67 6.08 -5.06 17.23
N GLY A 68 5.06 -5.51 16.50
CA GLY A 68 5.21 -5.96 15.11
C GLY A 68 5.64 -4.83 14.19
N LEU A 69 5.01 -3.65 14.27
CA LEU A 69 5.42 -2.48 13.50
C LEU A 69 6.91 -2.16 13.67
N CYS A 70 7.43 -2.29 14.89
CA CYS A 70 8.86 -2.08 15.16
C CYS A 70 9.75 -3.17 14.55
N GLY A 71 9.30 -4.44 14.60
CA GLY A 71 9.99 -5.56 13.98
C GLY A 71 10.17 -5.37 12.48
N GLU A 72 9.06 -5.15 11.76
CA GLU A 72 9.09 -5.03 10.30
C GLU A 72 9.79 -3.76 9.82
N SER A 73 9.64 -2.64 10.55
CA SER A 73 10.44 -1.44 10.29
C SER A 73 11.94 -1.69 10.48
N GLY A 74 12.30 -2.58 11.40
CA GLY A 74 13.66 -3.05 11.62
C GLY A 74 14.18 -3.88 10.45
N GLU A 75 13.36 -4.77 9.89
CA GLU A 75 13.69 -5.57 8.70
C GLU A 75 13.94 -4.69 7.47
N VAL A 76 13.08 -3.69 7.23
CA VAL A 76 13.28 -2.67 6.19
C VAL A 76 14.64 -1.97 6.38
N SER A 77 14.92 -1.55 7.60
CA SER A 77 16.17 -0.85 7.94
C SER A 77 17.39 -1.75 7.75
N ASP A 78 17.30 -3.03 8.13
CA ASP A 78 18.37 -4.01 7.98
C ASP A 78 18.68 -4.29 6.51
N HIS A 79 17.65 -4.34 5.64
CA HIS A 79 17.82 -4.45 4.19
C HIS A 79 18.62 -3.29 3.61
N ILE A 80 18.25 -2.06 3.95
CA ILE A 80 18.96 -0.87 3.48
C ILE A 80 20.40 -0.85 4.03
N LYS A 81 20.61 -1.24 5.29
CA LYS A 81 21.94 -1.34 5.90
C LYS A 81 22.83 -2.35 5.17
N LYS A 82 22.31 -3.55 4.89
CA LYS A 82 23.02 -4.61 4.13
C LYS A 82 23.43 -4.12 2.74
N TRP A 83 22.49 -3.51 2.02
CA TRP A 83 22.76 -2.95 0.69
C TRP A 83 23.82 -1.84 0.73
N LYS A 84 23.71 -0.88 1.66
CA LYS A 84 24.58 0.30 1.69
C LYS A 84 25.95 0.07 2.30
N PHE A 85 26.08 -0.82 3.27
CA PHE A 85 27.28 -0.92 4.10
C PHE A 85 27.93 -2.31 4.12
N GLN A 86 27.30 -3.33 3.54
CA GLN A 86 27.80 -4.71 3.60
C GLN A 86 27.99 -5.35 2.21
N GLY A 87 27.74 -4.60 1.13
CA GLY A 87 28.00 -5.04 -0.25
C GLY A 87 26.94 -5.98 -0.83
N HIS A 88 25.76 -6.08 -0.19
CA HIS A 88 24.65 -6.88 -0.71
C HIS A 88 23.96 -6.16 -1.88
N GLY A 89 23.29 -6.92 -2.75
CA GLY A 89 22.37 -6.36 -3.74
C GLY A 89 21.12 -5.74 -3.09
N LEU A 90 20.51 -4.77 -3.76
CA LEU A 90 19.21 -4.23 -3.33
C LEU A 90 18.10 -5.20 -3.73
N ASP A 91 17.53 -5.88 -2.75
CA ASP A 91 16.36 -6.74 -2.94
C ASP A 91 15.08 -5.91 -2.79
N LYS A 92 14.48 -5.53 -3.91
CA LYS A 92 13.24 -4.74 -3.94
C LYS A 92 12.03 -5.57 -3.56
N GLU A 93 12.00 -6.85 -3.92
CA GLU A 93 10.88 -7.72 -3.64
C GLU A 93 10.78 -7.96 -2.13
N LYS A 94 11.91 -8.26 -1.49
CA LYS A 94 11.94 -8.38 -0.04
C LYS A 94 11.51 -7.06 0.64
N LEU A 95 12.03 -5.90 0.20
CA LEU A 95 11.59 -4.61 0.75
C LEU A 95 10.07 -4.36 0.59
N LEU A 96 9.46 -4.76 -0.53
CA LEU A 96 8.02 -4.63 -0.72
C LEU A 96 7.24 -5.53 0.23
N ASN A 97 7.72 -6.75 0.51
CA ASN A 97 7.11 -7.64 1.49
C ASN A 97 7.13 -7.03 2.90
N GLU A 98 8.31 -6.56 3.36
CA GLU A 98 8.44 -5.93 4.68
C GLU A 98 7.56 -4.66 4.80
N LEU A 99 7.44 -3.87 3.73
CA LEU A 99 6.52 -2.73 3.69
C LEU A 99 5.04 -3.16 3.74
N GLY A 100 4.71 -4.32 3.18
CA GLY A 100 3.41 -4.96 3.30
C GLY A 100 3.09 -5.32 4.75
N ASP A 101 4.05 -5.90 5.47
CA ASP A 101 3.90 -6.27 6.88
C ASP A 101 3.80 -5.02 7.77
N VAL A 102 4.55 -3.95 7.47
CA VAL A 102 4.36 -2.62 8.08
C VAL A 102 2.92 -2.12 7.88
N CYS A 103 2.38 -2.20 6.66
CA CYS A 103 1.00 -1.80 6.38
C CYS A 103 -0.01 -2.63 7.20
N TRP A 104 0.24 -3.93 7.36
CA TRP A 104 -0.62 -4.83 8.14
C TRP A 104 -0.67 -4.40 9.61
N TYR A 105 0.48 -4.11 10.22
CA TYR A 105 0.53 -3.65 11.60
C TYR A 105 -0.08 -2.25 11.80
N ILE A 106 0.02 -1.34 10.83
CA ILE A 106 -0.68 -0.05 10.87
C ILE A 106 -2.21 -0.26 10.84
N ALA A 107 -2.71 -1.19 10.03
CA ALA A 107 -4.13 -1.52 9.95
C ALA A 107 -4.66 -2.12 11.26
N VAL A 108 -3.87 -2.97 11.92
CA VAL A 108 -4.13 -3.50 13.26
C VAL A 108 -4.16 -2.40 14.32
N LEU A 109 -3.18 -1.49 14.29
CA LEU A 109 -3.14 -0.34 15.20
C LEU A 109 -4.32 0.60 15.03
N ALA A 110 -4.74 0.87 13.79
CA ALA A 110 -5.94 1.65 13.53
C ALA A 110 -7.16 1.04 14.24
N LYS A 111 -7.33 -0.29 14.14
CA LYS A 111 -8.40 -1.01 14.84
C LYS A 111 -8.27 -0.92 16.35
N ALA A 112 -7.07 -1.11 16.89
CA ALA A 112 -6.79 -1.03 18.33
C ALA A 112 -7.09 0.36 18.91
N LEU A 113 -6.86 1.41 18.13
CA LEU A 113 -7.17 2.81 18.45
C LEU A 113 -8.61 3.21 18.12
N GLU A 114 -9.47 2.24 17.84
CA GLU A 114 -10.89 2.44 17.54
C GLU A 114 -11.14 3.40 16.36
N THR A 115 -10.28 3.34 15.35
CA THR A 115 -10.39 4.11 14.11
C THR A 115 -10.20 3.24 12.87
N ASP A 116 -10.35 3.83 11.69
CA ASP A 116 -10.15 3.18 10.41
C ASP A 116 -8.86 3.66 9.72
N LEU A 117 -8.29 2.81 8.87
CA LEU A 117 -7.01 3.08 8.23
C LEU A 117 -7.07 4.31 7.32
N GLU A 118 -8.19 4.52 6.62
CA GLU A 118 -8.40 5.70 5.78
C GLU A 118 -8.36 7.00 6.61
N THR A 119 -8.94 7.01 7.80
CA THR A 119 -8.86 8.12 8.75
C THR A 119 -7.40 8.41 9.14
N VAL A 120 -6.60 7.38 9.47
CA VAL A 120 -5.17 7.54 9.78
C VAL A 120 -4.41 8.18 8.61
N MET A 121 -4.66 7.70 7.38
CA MET A 121 -4.04 8.24 6.17
C MET A 121 -4.48 9.70 5.91
N ASN A 122 -5.76 10.01 6.07
CA ASN A 122 -6.29 11.36 5.88
C ASN A 122 -5.74 12.36 6.91
N LEU A 123 -5.58 11.94 8.17
CA LEU A 123 -4.92 12.76 9.20
C LEU A 123 -3.47 13.07 8.81
N ASN A 124 -2.75 12.09 8.26
CA ASN A 124 -1.40 12.31 7.75
C ASN A 124 -1.38 13.32 6.60
N ILE A 125 -2.23 13.15 5.58
CA ILE A 125 -2.31 14.06 4.43
C ILE A 125 -2.69 15.48 4.86
N LYS A 126 -3.67 15.64 5.75
CA LYS A 126 -4.06 16.95 6.28
C LYS A 126 -2.89 17.64 6.99
N LYS A 127 -2.20 16.91 7.87
CA LYS A 127 -1.00 17.41 8.56
C LYS A 127 0.10 17.82 7.58
N LEU A 128 0.38 16.99 6.57
CA LEU A 128 1.42 17.27 5.59
C LEU A 128 1.07 18.43 4.66
N LYS A 129 -0.19 18.57 4.22
CA LYS A 129 -0.64 19.72 3.42
C LYS A 129 -0.53 21.04 4.20
N ASN A 130 -0.87 21.04 5.48
CA ASN A 130 -0.68 22.22 6.32
C ASN A 130 0.80 22.60 6.43
N ARG A 131 1.68 21.60 6.56
CA ARG A 131 3.12 21.81 6.67
C ARG A 131 3.77 22.22 5.35
N TYR A 132 3.30 21.66 4.24
CA TYR A 132 3.93 21.73 2.92
C TYR A 132 2.87 22.03 1.86
N PRO A 133 2.29 23.24 1.84
CA PRO A 133 1.17 23.56 0.95
C PRO A 133 1.52 23.46 -0.54
N ASN A 134 2.78 23.68 -0.89
CA ASN A 134 3.30 23.61 -2.26
C ASN A 134 4.27 22.44 -2.47
N GLY A 135 4.24 21.42 -1.60
CA GLY A 135 5.23 20.35 -1.57
C GLY A 135 6.39 20.64 -0.61
N PHE A 136 7.39 19.75 -0.60
CA PHE A 136 8.48 19.79 0.38
C PHE A 136 9.30 21.08 0.26
N GLU A 137 9.44 21.80 1.38
CA GLU A 137 10.26 22.99 1.52
C GLU A 137 11.21 22.80 2.72
N SER A 138 12.53 22.77 2.46
CA SER A 138 13.54 22.51 3.50
C SER A 138 13.44 23.47 4.68
N GLU A 139 13.14 24.75 4.43
CA GLU A 139 12.99 25.78 5.45
C GLU A 139 11.84 25.47 6.42
N ARG A 140 10.67 25.06 5.89
CA ARG A 140 9.53 24.62 6.70
C ARG A 140 9.80 23.33 7.47
N SER A 141 10.69 22.48 6.95
CA SER A 141 11.11 21.27 7.67
C SER A 141 12.00 21.58 8.89
N ILE A 142 12.77 22.66 8.85
CA ILE A 142 13.62 23.14 9.95
C ILE A 142 12.79 23.92 10.96
N ASN A 143 11.94 24.84 10.49
CA ASN A 143 11.13 25.73 11.32
C ASN A 143 9.72 25.15 11.55
N ARG A 144 9.64 24.00 12.21
CA ARG A 144 8.35 23.31 12.45
C ARG A 144 7.54 24.06 13.53
N GLU A 145 6.32 24.44 13.18
CA GLU A 145 5.27 24.74 14.15
C GLU A 145 4.49 23.44 14.41
N ASP A 146 4.28 23.10 15.68
CA ASP A 146 3.61 21.86 16.13
C ASP A 146 2.10 21.87 15.85
#